data_AF-A0A2N0Q2D1-F1
#
_entry.id   AF-A0A2N0Q2D1-F1
#
_cell.length_a   1.000
_cell.length_b   1.000
_cell.length_c   1.000
_cell.angle_alpha   90.00
_cell.angle_beta   90.00
_cell.angle_gamma   90.00
#
_symmetry.space_group_name_H-M   'P 1'
#
loop_
_entity.id
_entity.type
_entity.pdbx_description
1 polymer ?
#
loop_
_entity_poly.entity_id
_entity_poly.type
_entity_poly.pdbx_seq_one_letter_code
_entity_poly.pdbx_strand_id
1 'polypeptide(L)'
;MAAASKEATKLPPLSPFGNAVAGSLGALFALTIVYPLDIIKTRLQVQSKQSKTMMKENEYYESTFDAIIKIIKMEGITGLYAGLPAGLIGVASTNFAYFYWYSFLRSKIIKQGSMSTISELLLGAFAGALAQIFTIPVSVVTTRQQTTHVKYRKDLIGTAEEIISDDGITGLWKGLKPSLILCVNPAITYGAFERFKHLVSERLSNNNNGEELSPGIIFWLGALSKTIATIVTYPYIMAKVRLQWKPPKDDEDDEDNYINKKKSFKYERYSGAIDVLQKVYKTDGILGLYKGMQAQITKAVLSQALLLYVKEYTTKYTIMLFILFGKLLAGKKKVQ
;
A
#
# COMPACT_ATOMS: atom_id res chain seq x y z
N MET A 1 -21.83 -10.80 -45.67
CA MET A 1 -20.55 -10.23 -45.18
C MET A 1 -20.70 -9.52 -43.82
N ALA A 2 -21.64 -9.95 -42.96
CA ALA A 2 -21.97 -9.30 -41.68
C ALA A 2 -22.16 -10.28 -40.51
N ALA A 3 -21.53 -11.46 -40.56
CA ALA A 3 -21.69 -12.50 -39.53
C ALA A 3 -20.36 -13.07 -39.00
N ALA A 4 -19.21 -12.45 -39.33
CA ALA A 4 -17.89 -13.01 -39.03
C ALA A 4 -17.02 -12.17 -38.07
N SER A 5 -17.60 -11.20 -37.34
CA SER A 5 -16.85 -10.35 -36.40
C SER A 5 -17.18 -10.59 -34.91
N LYS A 6 -17.95 -11.63 -34.57
CA LYS A 6 -18.44 -11.90 -33.21
C LYS A 6 -17.82 -13.10 -32.49
N GLU A 7 -16.73 -13.66 -32.99
CA GLU A 7 -15.93 -14.62 -32.23
C GLU A 7 -14.55 -14.03 -31.94
N ALA A 8 -14.52 -13.12 -30.96
CA ALA A 8 -13.31 -12.90 -30.19
C ALA A 8 -12.95 -14.25 -29.56
N THR A 9 -11.96 -14.92 -30.13
CA THR A 9 -11.38 -16.16 -29.63
C THR A 9 -10.95 -15.91 -28.19
N LYS A 10 -11.78 -16.33 -27.23
CA LYS A 10 -11.46 -16.32 -25.79
C LYS A 10 -10.33 -17.33 -25.59
N LEU A 11 -9.10 -16.85 -25.69
CA LEU A 11 -7.88 -17.61 -25.45
C LEU A 11 -7.88 -18.16 -24.01
N PRO A 12 -7.18 -19.29 -23.75
CA PRO A 12 -7.21 -19.94 -22.46
C PRO A 12 -6.66 -18.99 -21.37
N PRO A 13 -7.34 -18.91 -20.21
CA PRO A 13 -6.89 -18.07 -19.11
C PRO A 13 -5.49 -18.51 -18.65
N LEU A 14 -4.65 -17.53 -18.28
CA LEU A 14 -3.35 -17.80 -17.65
C LEU A 14 -3.53 -18.81 -16.50
N SER A 15 -2.54 -19.69 -16.30
CA SER A 15 -2.54 -20.56 -15.13
C SER A 15 -2.65 -19.70 -13.85
N PRO A 16 -3.24 -20.21 -12.77
CA PRO A 16 -3.33 -19.48 -11.50
C PRO A 16 -1.96 -18.94 -11.04
N PHE A 17 -0.90 -19.70 -11.28
CA PHE A 17 0.48 -19.29 -11.04
C PHE A 17 0.93 -18.13 -11.94
N GLY A 18 0.67 -18.20 -13.25
CA GLY A 18 1.00 -17.12 -14.20
C GLY A 18 0.31 -15.81 -13.86
N ASN A 19 -0.97 -15.85 -13.46
CA ASN A 19 -1.70 -14.67 -12.97
C ASN A 19 -1.09 -14.10 -11.68
N ALA A 20 -0.68 -14.96 -10.74
CA ALA A 20 -0.07 -14.53 -9.48
C ALA A 20 1.29 -13.85 -9.68
N VAL A 21 2.12 -14.40 -10.57
CA VAL A 21 3.44 -13.82 -10.91
C VAL A 21 3.27 -12.49 -11.65
N ALA A 22 2.43 -12.44 -12.69
CA ALA A 22 2.19 -11.20 -13.44
C ALA A 22 1.59 -10.10 -12.54
N GLY A 23 0.63 -10.46 -11.69
CA GLY A 23 0.06 -9.55 -10.70
C GLY A 23 1.09 -9.05 -9.69
N SER A 24 2.00 -9.91 -9.23
CA SER A 24 3.05 -9.53 -8.30
C SER A 24 4.10 -8.61 -8.92
N LEU A 25 4.56 -8.91 -10.15
CA LEU A 25 5.50 -8.05 -10.88
C LEU A 25 4.87 -6.69 -11.19
N GLY A 26 3.60 -6.67 -11.61
CA GLY A 26 2.85 -5.43 -11.82
C GLY A 26 2.73 -4.60 -10.53
N ALA A 27 2.47 -5.25 -9.39
CA ALA A 27 2.41 -4.58 -8.10
C ALA A 27 3.76 -3.99 -7.67
N LEU A 28 4.86 -4.71 -7.89
CA LEU A 28 6.22 -4.22 -7.62
C LEU A 28 6.59 -3.03 -8.51
N PHE A 29 6.28 -3.12 -9.80
CA PHE A 29 6.51 -2.01 -10.74
C PHE A 29 5.71 -0.76 -10.38
N ALA A 30 4.41 -0.93 -10.08
CA ALA A 30 3.57 0.15 -9.63
C ALA A 30 4.09 0.76 -8.33
N LEU A 31 4.51 -0.06 -7.35
CA LEU A 31 5.13 0.40 -6.11
C LEU A 31 6.35 1.28 -6.40
N THR A 32 7.27 0.84 -7.25
CA THR A 32 8.48 1.62 -7.58
C THR A 32 8.14 3.00 -8.11
N ILE A 33 7.18 3.12 -9.03
CA ILE A 33 6.78 4.43 -9.59
C ILE A 33 6.16 5.33 -8.53
N VAL A 34 5.30 4.80 -7.66
CA VAL A 34 4.58 5.60 -6.66
C VAL A 34 5.34 5.74 -5.34
N TYR A 35 6.52 5.11 -5.21
CA TYR A 35 7.29 5.05 -3.97
C TYR A 35 7.66 6.42 -3.38
N PRO A 36 8.00 7.46 -4.19
CA PRO A 36 8.23 8.80 -3.64
C PRO A 36 7.06 9.31 -2.79
N LEU A 37 5.82 9.05 -3.20
CA LEU A 37 4.63 9.44 -2.44
C LEU A 37 4.48 8.64 -1.13
N ASP A 38 4.96 7.41 -1.09
CA ASP A 38 5.03 6.63 0.15
C ASP A 38 6.01 7.24 1.15
N ILE A 39 7.19 7.67 0.70
CA ILE A 39 8.17 8.35 1.56
C ILE A 39 7.61 9.64 2.11
N ILE A 40 7.06 10.49 1.24
CA ILE A 40 6.51 11.79 1.66
C ILE A 40 5.39 11.60 2.68
N LYS A 41 4.45 10.69 2.38
CA LYS A 41 3.35 10.35 3.29
C LYS A 41 3.88 9.88 4.64
N THR A 42 4.78 8.90 4.65
CA THR A 42 5.25 8.28 5.91
C THR A 42 6.02 9.27 6.78
N ARG A 43 6.86 10.12 6.17
CA ARG A 43 7.56 11.20 6.88
C ARG A 43 6.62 12.27 7.43
N LEU A 44 5.63 12.72 6.65
CA LEU A 44 4.61 13.67 7.12
C LEU A 44 3.76 13.08 8.26
N GLN A 45 3.47 11.78 8.23
CA GLN A 45 2.64 11.13 9.25
C GLN A 45 3.32 11.05 10.62
N VAL A 46 4.65 10.96 10.67
CA VAL A 46 5.40 10.86 11.94
C VAL A 46 5.69 12.22 12.57
N GLN A 47 5.62 13.31 11.79
CA GLN A 47 5.83 14.67 12.30
C GLN A 47 4.68 15.17 13.16
N SER A 48 5.00 15.69 14.33
CA SER A 48 4.06 16.36 15.25
C SER A 48 4.28 17.87 15.27
N LYS A 49 3.33 18.67 15.76
CA LYS A 49 3.59 20.10 15.99
C LYS A 49 4.73 20.34 16.98
N GLN A 50 4.92 19.43 17.94
CA GLN A 50 6.08 19.45 18.84
C GLN A 50 7.39 19.24 18.08
N SER A 51 7.38 18.41 17.03
CA SER A 51 8.54 18.25 16.13
C SER A 51 8.91 19.55 15.43
N LYS A 52 7.96 20.45 15.13
CA LYS A 52 8.25 21.74 14.49
C LYS A 52 9.12 22.66 15.35
N THR A 53 8.99 22.56 16.67
CA THR A 53 9.76 23.39 17.62
C THR A 53 11.14 22.80 17.92
N MET A 54 11.37 21.51 17.59
CA MET A 54 12.58 20.77 17.94
C MET A 54 13.47 20.45 16.73
N MET A 55 12.87 20.23 15.57
CA MET A 55 13.60 19.97 14.34
C MET A 55 14.15 21.29 13.76
N LYS A 56 15.30 21.23 13.08
CA LYS A 56 15.78 22.38 12.29
C LYS A 56 14.67 22.78 11.29
N GLU A 57 14.51 24.07 11.01
CA GLU A 57 13.43 24.57 10.12
C GLU A 57 13.40 23.85 8.75
N ASN A 58 14.57 23.42 8.28
CA ASN A 58 14.74 22.69 7.03
C ASN A 58 14.34 21.20 7.10
N GLU A 59 14.12 20.63 8.28
CA GLU A 59 13.75 19.22 8.49
C GLU A 59 12.24 19.01 8.71
N TYR A 60 11.54 20.04 9.19
CA TYR A 60 10.08 19.99 9.31
C TYR A 60 9.43 20.17 7.94
N TYR A 61 8.44 19.33 7.60
CA TYR A 61 7.74 19.42 6.32
C TYR A 61 6.36 20.08 6.51
N GLU A 62 6.12 21.19 5.82
CA GLU A 62 4.86 21.94 5.92
C GLU A 62 3.76 21.33 5.02
N SER A 63 4.17 20.72 3.91
CA SER A 63 3.25 20.15 2.92
C SER A 63 3.88 19.00 2.14
N THR A 64 3.07 18.29 1.35
CA THR A 64 3.55 17.26 0.41
C THR A 64 4.61 17.81 -0.55
N PHE A 65 4.40 19.01 -1.07
CA PHE A 65 5.30 19.62 -2.05
C PHE A 65 6.59 20.14 -1.39
N ASP A 66 6.45 20.75 -0.21
CA ASP A 66 7.60 21.14 0.62
C ASP A 66 8.47 19.92 0.99
N ALA A 67 7.84 18.80 1.34
CA ALA A 67 8.55 17.55 1.60
C ALA A 67 9.34 17.05 0.38
N ILE A 68 8.77 17.09 -0.83
CA ILE A 68 9.49 16.71 -2.06
C ILE A 68 10.75 17.55 -2.22
N ILE A 69 10.60 18.88 -2.15
CA ILE A 69 11.70 19.82 -2.38
C ILE A 69 12.79 19.64 -1.33
N LYS A 70 12.42 19.58 -0.05
CA LYS A 70 13.38 19.41 1.06
C LYS A 70 14.11 18.08 1.00
N ILE A 71 13.41 16.98 0.71
CA ILE A 71 14.05 15.66 0.56
C ILE A 71 15.05 15.67 -0.59
N ILE A 72 14.70 16.21 -1.76
CA ILE A 72 15.62 16.30 -2.90
C ILE A 72 16.83 17.17 -2.57
N LYS A 73 16.63 18.31 -1.89
CA LYS A 73 17.73 19.21 -1.51
C LYS A 73 18.68 18.59 -0.47
N MET A 74 18.16 17.83 0.49
CA MET A 74 18.94 17.30 1.62
C MET A 74 19.53 15.91 1.36
N GLU A 75 18.77 15.02 0.71
CA GLU A 75 19.12 13.61 0.50
C GLU A 75 19.33 13.25 -0.98
N GLY A 76 19.07 14.19 -1.89
CA GLY A 76 19.05 13.91 -3.32
C GLY A 76 17.81 13.11 -3.75
N ILE A 77 17.77 12.73 -5.04
CA ILE A 77 16.67 11.94 -5.62
C ILE A 77 16.57 10.56 -4.96
N THR A 78 17.70 9.98 -4.54
CA THR A 78 17.76 8.69 -3.84
C THR A 78 17.04 8.73 -2.48
N GLY A 79 16.93 9.90 -1.84
CA GLY A 79 16.14 10.08 -0.62
C GLY A 79 14.65 9.76 -0.79
N LEU A 80 14.08 10.02 -1.98
CA LEU A 80 12.69 9.65 -2.32
C LEU A 80 12.48 8.13 -2.48
N TYR A 81 13.57 7.35 -2.46
CA TYR A 81 13.57 5.89 -2.56
C TYR A 81 14.20 5.21 -1.33
N ALA A 82 14.31 5.95 -0.22
CA ALA A 82 14.79 5.47 1.06
C ALA A 82 14.01 4.24 1.56
N GLY A 83 14.65 3.08 1.65
CA GLY A 83 13.98 1.85 2.10
C GLY A 83 13.16 1.12 1.02
N LEU A 84 13.32 1.49 -0.27
CA LEU A 84 12.68 0.79 -1.38
C LEU A 84 12.94 -0.73 -1.36
N PRO A 85 14.18 -1.23 -1.11
CA PRO A 85 14.40 -2.68 -1.01
C PRO A 85 13.51 -3.36 0.04
N ALA A 86 13.34 -2.73 1.22
CA ALA A 86 12.43 -3.23 2.26
C ALA A 86 10.98 -3.25 1.76
N GLY A 87 10.56 -2.19 1.09
CA GLY A 87 9.21 -2.06 0.55
C GLY A 87 8.91 -3.10 -0.54
N LEU A 88 9.86 -3.37 -1.43
CA LEU A 88 9.74 -4.41 -2.46
C LEU A 88 9.64 -5.80 -1.85
N ILE A 89 10.49 -6.12 -0.87
CA ILE A 89 10.39 -7.36 -0.10
C ILE A 89 9.03 -7.42 0.60
N GLY A 90 8.58 -6.32 1.20
CA GLY A 90 7.29 -6.24 1.88
C GLY A 90 6.10 -6.55 0.97
N VAL A 91 6.09 -6.03 -0.26
CA VAL A 91 5.06 -6.35 -1.26
C VAL A 91 5.16 -7.79 -1.72
N ALA A 92 6.37 -8.29 -2.01
CA ALA A 92 6.58 -9.69 -2.39
C ALA A 92 6.12 -10.66 -1.29
N SER A 93 6.50 -10.41 -0.04
CA SER A 93 6.07 -11.17 1.14
C SER A 93 4.56 -11.11 1.33
N THR A 94 3.94 -9.95 1.12
CA THR A 94 2.48 -9.79 1.26
C THR A 94 1.73 -10.60 0.21
N ASN A 95 2.14 -10.50 -1.04
CA ASN A 95 1.52 -11.26 -2.12
C ASN A 95 1.69 -12.76 -1.89
N PHE A 96 2.91 -13.21 -1.58
CA PHE A 96 3.19 -14.62 -1.30
C PHE A 96 2.35 -15.15 -0.13
N ALA A 97 2.38 -14.48 1.02
CA ALA A 97 1.66 -14.91 2.20
C ALA A 97 0.13 -14.91 1.97
N TYR A 98 -0.41 -13.90 1.30
CA TYR A 98 -1.82 -13.85 0.95
C TYR A 98 -2.22 -15.03 0.05
N PHE A 99 -1.51 -15.27 -1.05
CA PHE A 99 -1.84 -16.35 -1.97
C PHE A 99 -1.65 -17.73 -1.34
N TYR A 100 -0.64 -17.90 -0.49
CA TYR A 100 -0.43 -19.13 0.27
C TYR A 100 -1.62 -19.40 1.20
N TRP A 101 -1.96 -18.46 2.08
CA TRP A 101 -3.04 -18.65 3.04
C TRP A 101 -4.41 -18.77 2.36
N TYR A 102 -4.64 -17.97 1.31
CA TYR A 102 -5.86 -18.07 0.52
C TYR A 102 -6.00 -19.45 -0.11
N SER A 103 -4.97 -19.94 -0.82
CA SER A 103 -4.98 -21.26 -1.45
C SER A 103 -5.14 -22.39 -0.41
N PHE A 104 -4.42 -22.29 0.71
CA PHE A 104 -4.50 -23.28 1.79
C PHE A 104 -5.91 -23.37 2.37
N LEU A 105 -6.49 -22.23 2.78
CA LEU A 105 -7.83 -22.22 3.36
C LEU A 105 -8.89 -22.61 2.32
N ARG A 106 -8.76 -22.15 1.07
CA ARG A 106 -9.67 -22.50 -0.04
C ARG A 106 -9.68 -24.00 -0.30
N SER A 107 -8.50 -24.64 -0.31
CA SER A 107 -8.37 -26.09 -0.53
C SER A 107 -9.06 -26.93 0.55
N LYS A 108 -9.16 -26.42 1.78
CA LYS A 108 -9.90 -27.09 2.86
C LYS A 108 -11.41 -26.96 2.72
N ILE A 109 -11.90 -25.80 2.27
CA ILE A 109 -13.35 -25.54 2.13
C ILE A 109 -13.92 -26.19 0.87
N ILE A 110 -13.20 -26.17 -0.27
CA ILE A 110 -13.68 -26.79 -1.52
C ILE A 110 -13.81 -28.32 -1.37
N LYS A 111 -13.01 -28.95 -0.50
CA LYS A 111 -13.21 -30.37 -0.12
C LYS A 111 -14.57 -30.64 0.53
N GLN A 112 -15.27 -29.61 1.02
CA GLN A 112 -16.57 -29.70 1.67
C GLN A 112 -17.74 -29.26 0.75
N GLY A 113 -17.49 -28.86 -0.50
CA GLY A 113 -18.53 -28.47 -1.47
C GLY A 113 -18.23 -27.18 -2.25
N SER A 114 -19.25 -26.62 -2.90
CA SER A 114 -19.14 -25.32 -3.60
C SER A 114 -19.15 -24.16 -2.60
N MET A 115 -18.36 -23.12 -2.90
CA MET A 115 -18.20 -21.97 -2.01
C MET A 115 -19.17 -20.84 -2.41
N SER A 116 -19.93 -20.33 -1.44
CA SER A 116 -20.71 -19.10 -1.61
C SER A 116 -19.79 -17.88 -1.70
N THR A 117 -20.23 -16.84 -2.41
CA THR A 117 -19.50 -15.56 -2.55
C THR A 117 -19.15 -14.93 -1.19
N ILE A 118 -20.03 -15.05 -0.19
CA ILE A 118 -19.78 -14.55 1.16
C ILE A 118 -18.66 -15.33 1.83
N SER A 119 -18.64 -16.66 1.67
CA SER A 119 -17.57 -17.50 2.19
C SER A 119 -16.24 -17.18 1.52
N GLU A 120 -16.24 -16.88 0.21
CA GLU A 120 -15.02 -16.51 -0.53
C GLU A 120 -14.47 -15.14 -0.10
N LEU A 121 -15.35 -14.18 0.21
CA LEU A 121 -14.98 -12.88 0.79
C LEU A 121 -14.38 -13.03 2.21
N LEU A 122 -15.03 -13.80 3.08
CA LEU A 122 -14.53 -14.06 4.43
C LEU A 122 -13.19 -14.79 4.39
N LEU A 123 -13.04 -15.76 3.49
CA LEU A 123 -11.80 -16.47 3.26
C LEU A 123 -10.65 -15.53 2.90
N GLY A 124 -10.90 -14.61 1.95
CA GLY A 124 -9.93 -13.58 1.57
C GLY A 124 -9.55 -12.68 2.74
N ALA A 125 -10.52 -12.27 3.56
CA ALA A 125 -10.26 -11.46 4.75
C ALA A 125 -9.40 -12.21 5.79
N PHE A 126 -9.71 -13.48 6.08
CA PHE A 126 -8.91 -14.32 6.99
C PHE A 126 -7.51 -14.59 6.46
N ALA A 127 -7.38 -14.89 5.17
CA ALA A 127 -6.07 -15.06 4.52
C ALA A 127 -5.23 -13.78 4.63
N GLY A 128 -5.86 -12.62 4.40
CA GLY A 128 -5.23 -11.32 4.59
C GLY A 128 -4.77 -11.08 6.02
N ALA A 129 -5.60 -11.41 7.01
CA ALA A 129 -5.26 -11.28 8.43
C ALA A 129 -4.08 -12.19 8.82
N LEU A 130 -4.07 -13.45 8.36
CA LEU A 130 -2.95 -14.38 8.60
C LEU A 130 -1.67 -13.92 7.90
N ALA A 131 -1.78 -13.39 6.69
CA ALA A 131 -0.64 -12.83 5.96
C ALA A 131 0.03 -11.69 6.74
N GLN A 132 -0.74 -10.87 7.47
CA GLN A 132 -0.18 -9.79 8.28
C GLN A 132 0.79 -10.26 9.37
N ILE A 133 0.63 -11.47 9.90
CA ILE A 133 1.56 -12.01 10.91
C ILE A 133 2.99 -12.08 10.34
N PHE A 134 3.13 -12.39 9.05
CA PHE A 134 4.43 -12.53 8.39
C PHE A 134 4.91 -11.23 7.74
N THR A 135 4.01 -10.31 7.41
CA THR A 135 4.36 -9.11 6.64
C THR A 135 4.60 -7.89 7.51
N ILE A 136 4.08 -7.87 8.74
CA ILE A 136 4.28 -6.75 9.66
C ILE A 136 5.75 -6.54 10.02
N PRO A 137 6.58 -7.57 10.30
CA PRO A 137 8.02 -7.39 10.51
C PRO A 137 8.70 -6.58 9.40
N VAL A 138 8.42 -6.91 8.14
CA VAL A 138 8.98 -6.19 6.99
C VAL A 138 8.42 -4.77 6.91
N SER A 139 7.12 -4.58 7.19
CA SER A 139 6.49 -3.26 7.28
C SER A 139 7.15 -2.37 8.34
N VAL A 140 7.49 -2.90 9.52
CA VAL A 140 8.16 -2.14 10.59
C VAL A 140 9.55 -1.70 10.14
N VAL A 141 10.35 -2.63 9.60
CA VAL A 141 11.69 -2.34 9.08
C VAL A 141 11.63 -1.26 7.99
N THR A 142 10.68 -1.39 7.06
CA THR A 142 10.46 -0.44 5.97
C THR A 142 10.15 0.94 6.54
N THR A 143 9.13 1.04 7.41
CA THR A 143 8.74 2.33 8.00
C THR A 143 9.86 2.98 8.80
N ARG A 144 10.69 2.21 9.51
CA ARG A 144 11.90 2.76 10.16
C ARG A 144 12.89 3.33 9.15
N GLN A 145 13.21 2.60 8.09
CA GLN A 145 14.14 3.11 7.06
C GLN A 145 13.62 4.35 6.34
N GLN A 146 12.31 4.42 6.07
CA GLN A 146 11.66 5.56 5.39
C GLN A 146 11.70 6.85 6.22
N THR A 147 11.67 6.72 7.55
CA THR A 147 11.55 7.82 8.49
C THR A 147 12.86 8.19 9.17
N THR A 148 13.88 7.33 9.09
CA THR A 148 15.22 7.60 9.59
C THR A 148 15.98 8.52 8.63
N HIS A 149 16.63 9.54 9.20
CA HIS A 149 17.49 10.46 8.47
C HIS A 149 18.63 9.70 7.75
N VAL A 150 19.05 10.18 6.58
CA VAL A 150 20.02 9.47 5.72
C VAL A 150 21.32 9.10 6.43
N LYS A 151 21.82 9.97 7.33
CA LYS A 151 23.05 9.78 8.12
C LYS A 151 23.02 8.55 9.03
N TYR A 152 21.84 8.19 9.56
CA TYR A 152 21.66 7.11 10.54
C TYR A 152 20.97 5.88 9.96
N ARG A 153 20.67 5.90 8.67
CA ARG A 153 19.91 4.83 8.02
C ARG A 153 20.79 3.59 7.85
N LYS A 154 20.39 2.49 8.50
CA LYS A 154 21.02 1.18 8.34
C LYS A 154 20.40 0.40 7.18
N ASP A 155 21.07 -0.68 6.80
CA ASP A 155 20.51 -1.69 5.91
C ASP A 155 19.34 -2.44 6.57
N LEU A 156 18.76 -3.40 5.85
CA LEU A 156 17.56 -4.13 6.31
C LEU A 156 17.82 -4.90 7.60
N ILE A 157 18.95 -5.61 7.64
CA ILE A 157 19.31 -6.48 8.76
C ILE A 157 19.69 -5.62 9.96
N GLY A 158 20.54 -4.62 9.78
CA GLY A 158 20.91 -3.70 10.87
C GLY A 158 19.72 -2.92 11.43
N THR A 159 18.72 -2.59 10.60
CA THR A 159 17.47 -1.98 11.09
C THR A 159 16.64 -2.99 11.91
N ALA A 160 16.57 -4.25 11.48
CA ALA A 160 15.87 -5.31 12.21
C ALA A 160 16.54 -5.63 13.55
N GLU A 161 17.87 -5.74 13.57
CA GLU A 161 18.66 -5.92 14.78
C GLU A 161 18.47 -4.76 15.76
N GLU A 162 18.45 -3.53 15.25
CA GLU A 162 18.16 -2.35 16.07
C GLU A 162 16.74 -2.36 16.65
N ILE A 163 15.73 -2.80 15.89
CA ILE A 163 14.37 -3.01 16.42
C ILE A 163 14.39 -4.00 17.57
N ILE A 164 15.04 -5.15 17.38
CA ILE A 164 15.12 -6.21 18.38
C ILE A 164 15.87 -5.72 19.62
N SER A 165 16.95 -4.96 19.45
CA SER A 165 17.72 -4.39 20.55
C SER A 165 16.94 -3.34 21.35
N ASP A 166 16.15 -2.47 20.69
CA ASP A 166 15.46 -1.36 21.35
C ASP A 166 14.10 -1.73 21.99
N ASP A 167 13.42 -2.71 21.39
CA ASP A 167 12.01 -3.04 21.66
C ASP A 167 11.75 -4.54 21.87
N GLY A 168 12.80 -5.37 21.84
CA GLY A 168 12.70 -6.81 21.84
C GLY A 168 12.15 -7.37 20.52
N ILE A 169 12.04 -8.69 20.44
CA ILE A 169 11.56 -9.39 19.23
C ILE A 169 10.12 -9.00 18.87
N THR A 170 9.28 -8.70 19.86
CA THR A 170 7.91 -8.22 19.67
C THR A 170 7.85 -6.84 19.02
N GLY A 171 8.95 -6.08 19.02
CA GLY A 171 9.08 -4.80 18.33
C GLY A 171 8.79 -4.89 16.84
N LEU A 172 9.12 -6.03 16.20
CA LEU A 172 8.85 -6.29 14.78
C LEU A 172 7.34 -6.41 14.47
N TRP A 173 6.48 -6.63 15.48
CA TRP A 173 5.04 -6.68 15.32
C TRP A 173 4.31 -5.41 15.77
N LYS A 174 5.05 -4.31 16.02
CA LYS A 174 4.43 -3.01 16.29
C LYS A 174 3.55 -2.61 15.12
N GLY A 175 2.27 -2.36 15.43
CA GLY A 175 1.25 -2.05 14.43
C GLY A 175 0.45 -3.24 13.91
N LEU A 176 0.62 -4.46 14.42
CA LEU A 176 -0.23 -5.61 14.06
C LEU A 176 -1.71 -5.34 14.38
N LYS A 177 -2.02 -4.91 15.61
CA LYS A 177 -3.40 -4.59 16.04
C LYS A 177 -4.11 -3.58 15.11
N PRO A 178 -3.55 -2.39 14.83
CA PRO A 178 -4.19 -1.47 13.89
C PRO A 178 -4.22 -2.04 12.46
N SER A 179 -3.25 -2.85 12.04
CA SER A 179 -3.26 -3.47 10.71
C SER A 179 -4.42 -4.45 10.53
N LEU A 180 -4.76 -5.22 11.58
CA LEU A 180 -5.90 -6.13 11.55
C LEU A 180 -7.23 -5.37 11.44
N ILE A 181 -7.35 -4.23 12.14
CA ILE A 181 -8.51 -3.34 12.00
C ILE A 181 -8.58 -2.79 10.57
N LEU A 182 -7.44 -2.43 9.98
CA LEU A 182 -7.36 -1.93 8.60
C LEU A 182 -7.74 -2.98 7.54
N CYS A 183 -7.88 -4.26 7.88
CA CYS A 183 -8.47 -5.27 6.99
C CYS A 183 -9.93 -4.97 6.61
N VAL A 184 -10.60 -4.05 7.31
CA VAL A 184 -11.95 -3.57 6.94
C VAL A 184 -11.94 -2.66 5.70
N ASN A 185 -10.78 -2.08 5.33
CA ASN A 185 -10.69 -1.09 4.25
C ASN A 185 -11.19 -1.62 2.88
N PRO A 186 -10.82 -2.84 2.43
CA PRO A 186 -11.40 -3.44 1.23
C PRO A 186 -12.93 -3.61 1.30
N ALA A 187 -13.49 -3.98 2.46
CA ALA A 187 -14.92 -4.14 2.63
C ALA A 187 -15.67 -2.80 2.49
N ILE A 188 -15.14 -1.72 3.09
CA ILE A 188 -15.70 -0.36 2.92
C ILE A 188 -15.59 0.08 1.47
N THR A 189 -14.46 -0.20 0.81
CA THR A 189 -14.24 0.15 -0.60
C THR A 189 -15.26 -0.55 -1.50
N TYR A 190 -15.44 -1.87 -1.33
CA TYR A 190 -16.37 -2.66 -2.13
C TYR A 190 -17.83 -2.26 -1.86
N GLY A 191 -18.21 -2.09 -0.59
CA GLY A 191 -19.56 -1.65 -0.22
C GLY A 191 -19.91 -0.28 -0.80
N ALA A 192 -18.98 0.68 -0.74
CA ALA A 192 -19.17 1.99 -1.37
C ALA A 192 -19.26 1.87 -2.90
N PHE A 193 -18.41 1.04 -3.52
CA PHE A 193 -18.40 0.81 -4.96
C PHE A 193 -19.72 0.24 -5.46
N GLU A 194 -20.25 -0.81 -4.84
CA GLU A 194 -21.53 -1.41 -5.23
C GLU A 194 -22.69 -0.41 -5.08
N ARG A 195 -22.69 0.39 -4.01
CA ARG A 195 -23.71 1.44 -3.83
C ARG A 195 -23.64 2.50 -4.90
N PHE A 196 -22.46 3.03 -5.23
CA PHE A 196 -22.34 4.03 -6.29
C PHE A 196 -22.63 3.45 -7.66
N LYS A 197 -22.18 2.22 -7.93
CA LYS A 197 -22.47 1.51 -9.17
C LYS A 197 -23.97 1.33 -9.37
N HIS A 198 -24.69 0.90 -8.33
CA HIS A 198 -26.15 0.78 -8.38
C HIS A 198 -26.82 2.11 -8.71
N LEU A 199 -26.47 3.18 -7.97
CA LEU A 199 -27.06 4.52 -8.17
C LEU A 199 -26.80 5.08 -9.57
N VAL A 200 -25.60 4.87 -10.11
CA VAL A 200 -25.24 5.34 -11.46
C VAL A 200 -25.89 4.48 -12.54
N SER A 201 -25.92 3.16 -12.36
CA SER A 201 -26.57 2.22 -13.29
C SER A 201 -28.07 2.46 -13.37
N GLU A 202 -28.74 2.74 -12.26
CA GLU A 202 -30.18 3.03 -12.21
C GLU A 202 -30.51 4.33 -12.97
N ARG A 203 -29.67 5.37 -12.81
CA ARG A 203 -29.84 6.65 -13.53
C ARG A 203 -29.54 6.55 -15.02
N LEU A 204 -28.56 5.75 -15.43
CA LEU A 204 -28.18 5.58 -16.84
C LEU A 204 -29.06 4.57 -17.58
N SER A 205 -29.55 3.53 -16.89
CA SER A 205 -30.44 2.52 -17.47
C SER A 205 -31.83 3.07 -17.82
N ASN A 206 -32.27 4.16 -17.18
CA ASN A 206 -33.48 4.87 -17.59
C ASN A 206 -33.35 5.55 -18.98
N ASN A 207 -32.14 5.66 -19.53
CA ASN A 207 -31.89 6.29 -20.83
C ASN A 207 -31.36 5.32 -21.91
N ASN A 208 -30.76 4.17 -21.55
CA ASN A 208 -30.25 3.19 -22.53
C ASN A 208 -30.49 1.75 -22.05
N ASN A 209 -30.96 0.90 -22.98
CA ASN A 209 -31.23 -0.53 -22.79
C ASN A 209 -29.96 -1.30 -22.38
N GLY A 210 -29.72 -1.45 -21.08
CA GLY A 210 -28.87 -2.51 -20.51
C GLY A 210 -27.38 -2.52 -20.89
N GLU A 211 -26.81 -1.41 -21.38
CA GLU A 211 -25.37 -1.34 -21.64
C GLU A 211 -24.57 -1.35 -20.32
N GLU A 212 -23.53 -2.20 -20.27
CA GLU A 212 -22.57 -2.20 -19.15
C GLU A 212 -21.89 -0.83 -19.03
N LEU A 213 -21.65 -0.38 -17.79
CA LEU A 213 -21.01 0.91 -17.54
C LEU A 213 -19.66 1.01 -18.24
N SER A 214 -19.40 2.16 -18.89
CA SER A 214 -18.10 2.44 -19.51
C SER A 214 -16.94 2.20 -18.53
N PRO A 215 -15.81 1.60 -18.97
CA PRO A 215 -14.64 1.38 -18.15
C PRO A 215 -14.15 2.62 -17.39
N GLY A 216 -14.29 3.81 -18.00
CA GLY A 216 -13.93 5.09 -17.36
C GLY A 216 -14.83 5.44 -16.16
N ILE A 217 -16.13 5.15 -16.24
CA ILE A 217 -17.06 5.34 -15.13
C ILE A 217 -16.72 4.37 -14.00
N ILE A 218 -16.49 3.10 -14.33
CA ILE A 218 -16.09 2.07 -13.35
C ILE A 218 -14.81 2.48 -12.62
N PHE A 219 -13.81 3.01 -13.35
CA PHE A 219 -12.58 3.52 -12.77
C PHE A 219 -12.84 4.63 -11.74
N TRP A 220 -13.60 5.66 -12.11
CA TRP A 220 -13.89 6.79 -11.21
C TRP A 220 -14.72 6.37 -10.00
N LEU A 221 -15.70 5.47 -10.17
CA LEU A 221 -16.45 4.89 -9.06
C LEU A 221 -15.53 4.11 -8.11
N GLY A 222 -14.60 3.33 -8.64
CA GLY A 222 -13.58 2.61 -7.87
C GLY A 222 -12.66 3.56 -7.10
N ALA A 223 -12.16 4.60 -7.77
CA ALA A 223 -11.27 5.61 -7.18
C ALA A 223 -11.98 6.41 -6.06
N LEU A 224 -13.23 6.82 -6.28
CA LEU A 224 -14.03 7.52 -5.27
C LEU A 224 -14.28 6.63 -4.05
N SER A 225 -14.69 5.38 -4.28
CA SER A 225 -14.93 4.39 -3.22
C SER A 225 -13.68 4.15 -2.39
N LYS A 226 -12.52 4.00 -3.05
CA LYS A 226 -11.23 3.81 -2.37
C LYS A 226 -10.83 5.04 -1.58
N THR A 227 -11.12 6.24 -2.09
CA THR A 227 -10.83 7.51 -1.42
C THR A 227 -11.65 7.63 -0.14
N ILE A 228 -12.96 7.37 -0.19
CA ILE A 228 -13.83 7.40 0.99
C ILE A 228 -13.38 6.38 2.04
N ALA A 229 -13.12 5.13 1.62
CA ALA A 229 -12.61 4.11 2.53
C ALA A 229 -11.28 4.55 3.18
N THR A 230 -10.41 5.18 2.40
CA THR A 230 -9.12 5.69 2.89
C THR A 230 -9.32 6.82 3.89
N ILE A 231 -10.23 7.77 3.64
CA ILE A 231 -10.54 8.87 4.57
C ILE A 231 -11.02 8.32 5.91
N VAL A 232 -11.99 7.40 5.89
CA VAL A 232 -12.55 6.78 7.12
C VAL A 232 -11.49 6.02 7.90
N THR A 233 -10.62 5.28 7.22
CA THR A 233 -9.61 4.45 7.87
C THR A 233 -8.29 5.19 8.13
N TYR A 234 -8.15 6.44 7.65
CA TYR A 234 -6.90 7.20 7.67
C TYR A 234 -6.31 7.37 9.07
N PRO A 235 -7.10 7.71 10.11
CA PRO A 235 -6.56 7.86 11.46
C PRO A 235 -5.82 6.60 11.93
N TYR A 236 -6.34 5.41 11.62
CA TYR A 236 -5.69 4.13 11.94
C TYR A 236 -4.45 3.85 11.08
N ILE A 237 -4.44 4.28 9.81
CA ILE A 237 -3.24 4.22 8.95
C ILE A 237 -2.13 5.09 9.57
N MET A 238 -2.45 6.31 9.99
CA MET A 238 -1.50 7.21 10.66
C MET A 238 -1.01 6.60 11.99
N ALA A 239 -1.93 6.08 12.80
CA ALA A 239 -1.58 5.46 14.07
C ALA A 239 -0.64 4.25 13.91
N LYS A 240 -0.88 3.41 12.88
CA LYS A 240 0.02 2.32 12.52
C LYS A 240 1.43 2.86 12.24
N VAL A 241 1.58 3.86 11.37
CA VAL A 241 2.89 4.38 10.98
C VAL A 241 3.64 5.00 12.17
N ARG A 242 2.95 5.75 13.04
CA ARG A 242 3.57 6.29 14.26
C ARG A 242 3.99 5.24 15.29
N LEU A 243 3.30 4.09 15.35
CA LEU A 243 3.72 2.97 16.20
C LEU A 243 4.98 2.27 15.68
N GLN A 244 5.19 2.30 14.36
CA GLN A 244 6.33 1.66 13.68
C GLN A 244 7.55 2.58 13.63
N TRP A 245 7.33 3.88 13.72
CA TRP A 245 8.34 4.92 13.79
C TRP A 245 9.17 4.85 15.08
N LYS A 246 10.43 5.29 14.96
CA LYS A 246 11.35 5.48 16.08
C LYS A 246 11.68 6.98 16.21
N PRO A 247 11.57 7.57 17.41
CA PRO A 247 12.03 8.93 17.63
C PRO A 247 13.54 9.06 17.40
N PRO A 248 14.02 10.20 16.85
CA PRO A 248 15.44 10.51 16.79
C PRO A 248 16.07 10.36 18.18
N LYS A 249 17.29 9.83 18.23
CA LYS A 249 18.09 9.93 19.46
C LYS A 249 18.59 11.37 19.56
N ASP A 250 18.57 11.93 20.77
CA ASP A 250 19.30 13.15 21.06
C ASP A 250 20.79 12.79 20.92
N ASP A 251 21.44 13.19 19.82
CA ASP A 251 22.87 12.96 19.67
C ASP A 251 23.63 13.95 20.55
N GLU A 252 24.41 13.41 21.50
CA GLU A 252 25.27 14.20 22.41
C GLU A 252 26.48 14.83 21.68
N ASP A 253 26.80 14.35 20.47
CA ASP A 253 28.01 14.71 19.69
C ASP A 253 27.77 15.77 18.59
N ASP A 254 26.55 16.26 18.39
CA ASP A 254 26.31 17.40 17.48
C ASP A 254 26.63 18.71 18.24
N GLU A 255 27.78 19.35 17.93
CA GLU A 255 28.22 20.63 18.54
C GLU A 255 27.15 21.74 18.45
N ASP A 256 26.30 21.71 17.42
CA ASP A 256 25.15 22.61 17.22
C ASP A 256 24.06 22.50 18.30
N ASN A 257 24.02 21.39 19.06
CA ASN A 257 22.94 21.06 20.00
C ASN A 257 23.20 21.56 21.44
N TYR A 258 24.34 22.21 21.70
CA TYR A 258 24.73 22.66 23.05
C TYR A 258 23.77 23.72 23.63
N ILE A 259 23.09 24.50 22.79
CA ILE A 259 22.10 25.52 23.22
C ILE A 259 20.74 24.88 23.57
N ASN A 260 20.36 23.76 22.94
CA ASN A 260 19.07 23.08 23.18
C ASN A 260 19.10 22.04 24.31
N LYS A 261 20.27 21.85 24.95
CA LYS A 261 20.53 20.89 26.04
C LYS A 261 19.53 20.96 27.22
N LYS A 262 18.86 22.11 27.42
CA LYS A 262 17.85 22.30 28.50
C LYS A 262 16.45 21.76 28.19
N LYS A 263 16.19 21.23 26.98
CA LYS A 263 14.89 20.62 26.61
C LYS A 263 15.08 19.22 26.01
N SER A 264 15.84 18.33 26.66
CA SER A 264 15.73 16.89 26.32
C SER A 264 14.34 16.42 26.72
N PHE A 265 13.42 16.48 25.76
CA PHE A 265 12.05 16.02 25.92
C PHE A 265 12.04 14.56 25.51
N LYS A 266 11.85 13.68 26.48
CA LYS A 266 11.73 12.24 26.24
C LYS A 266 10.54 12.01 25.33
N TYR A 267 10.78 11.63 24.06
CA TYR A 267 9.72 11.22 23.15
C TYR A 267 8.91 10.10 23.83
N GLU A 268 7.65 10.38 24.15
CA GLU A 268 6.80 9.38 24.78
C GLU A 268 6.49 8.27 23.78
N ARG A 269 6.96 7.06 24.08
CA ARG A 269 6.58 5.87 23.31
C ARG A 269 5.06 5.69 23.38
N TYR A 270 4.47 5.39 22.23
CA TYR A 270 3.04 5.08 22.15
C TYR A 270 2.79 3.65 22.61
N SER A 271 1.79 3.47 23.47
CA SER A 271 1.37 2.15 23.97
C SER A 271 0.48 1.39 22.97
N GLY A 272 -0.25 2.12 22.12
CA GLY A 272 -1.16 1.54 21.14
C GLY A 272 -1.79 2.57 20.21
N ALA A 273 -2.63 2.10 19.28
CA ALA A 273 -3.20 2.96 18.24
C ALA A 273 -4.11 4.05 18.82
N ILE A 274 -4.92 3.72 19.84
CA ILE A 274 -5.81 4.68 20.51
C ILE A 274 -4.99 5.75 21.23
N ASP A 275 -3.90 5.36 21.90
CA ASP A 275 -2.98 6.28 22.57
C ASP A 275 -2.33 7.24 21.56
N VAL A 276 -1.90 6.74 20.39
CA VAL A 276 -1.45 7.60 19.29
C VAL A 276 -2.53 8.61 18.93
N LEU A 277 -3.75 8.16 18.62
CA LEU A 277 -4.85 9.03 18.19
C LEU A 277 -5.15 10.11 19.22
N GLN A 278 -5.21 9.75 20.51
CA GLN A 278 -5.46 10.70 21.59
C GLN A 278 -4.33 11.73 21.72
N LYS A 279 -3.07 11.29 21.70
CA LYS A 279 -1.92 12.20 21.78
C LYS A 279 -1.85 13.13 20.58
N VAL A 280 -2.03 12.62 19.36
CA VAL A 280 -2.05 13.47 18.15
C VAL A 280 -3.21 14.46 18.19
N TYR A 281 -4.39 14.03 18.61
CA TYR A 281 -5.54 14.93 18.73
C TYR A 281 -5.26 16.05 19.74
N LYS A 282 -4.64 15.74 20.88
CA LYS A 282 -4.24 16.73 21.89
C LYS A 282 -3.16 17.70 21.38
N THR A 283 -2.15 17.23 20.63
CA THR A 283 -1.03 18.09 20.19
C THR A 283 -1.33 18.84 18.90
N ASP A 284 -1.93 18.17 17.91
CA ASP A 284 -2.03 18.64 16.53
C ASP A 284 -3.49 18.92 16.12
N GLY A 285 -4.48 18.52 16.95
CA GLY A 285 -5.90 18.64 16.65
C GLY A 285 -6.39 17.64 15.61
N ILE A 286 -7.59 17.86 15.08
CA ILE A 286 -8.19 16.97 14.08
C ILE A 286 -7.35 16.89 12.80
N LEU A 287 -6.81 18.01 12.33
CA LEU A 287 -5.95 18.05 11.13
C LEU A 287 -4.67 17.22 11.30
N GLY A 288 -4.19 17.08 12.54
CA GLY A 288 -3.08 16.19 12.87
C GLY A 288 -3.32 14.73 12.53
N LEU A 289 -4.56 14.25 12.72
CA LEU A 289 -4.95 12.88 12.38
C LEU A 289 -4.90 12.61 10.87
N TYR A 290 -4.95 13.67 10.06
CA TYR A 290 -5.03 13.63 8.60
C TYR A 290 -3.73 14.11 7.92
N LYS A 291 -2.65 14.33 8.68
CA LYS A 291 -1.32 14.66 8.12
C LYS A 291 -0.85 13.61 7.13
N GLY A 292 -0.43 14.04 5.94
CA GLY A 292 0.00 13.16 4.83
C GLY A 292 -1.14 12.62 3.95
N MET A 293 -2.40 13.02 4.20
CA MET A 293 -3.56 12.50 3.46
C MET A 293 -3.48 12.80 1.96
N GLN A 294 -3.03 14.00 1.59
CA GLN A 294 -2.88 14.38 0.18
C GLN A 294 -1.95 13.39 -0.56
N ALA A 295 -0.77 13.13 -0.01
CA ALA A 295 0.18 12.16 -0.57
C ALA A 295 -0.44 10.75 -0.68
N GLN A 296 -1.18 10.32 0.34
CA GLN A 296 -1.86 9.02 0.33
C GLN A 296 -2.95 8.91 -0.75
N ILE A 297 -3.78 9.95 -0.94
CA ILE A 297 -4.84 9.96 -1.96
C ILE A 297 -4.23 9.99 -3.35
N THR A 298 -3.26 10.88 -3.60
CA THR A 298 -2.56 10.94 -4.88
C THR A 298 -1.90 9.60 -5.21
N LYS A 299 -1.23 8.98 -4.23
CA LYS A 299 -0.65 7.64 -4.37
C LYS A 299 -1.73 6.62 -4.72
N ALA A 300 -2.85 6.61 -4.02
CA ALA A 300 -3.92 5.63 -4.23
C ALA A 300 -4.51 5.74 -5.65
N VAL A 301 -4.79 6.94 -6.12
CA VAL A 301 -5.32 7.19 -7.47
C VAL A 301 -4.30 6.78 -8.53
N LEU A 302 -3.03 7.18 -8.40
CA LEU A 302 -1.99 6.79 -9.35
C LEU A 302 -1.73 5.28 -9.35
N SER A 303 -1.73 4.65 -8.18
CA SER A 303 -1.57 3.19 -8.06
C SER A 303 -2.71 2.46 -8.76
N GLN A 304 -3.96 2.95 -8.63
CA GLN A 304 -5.11 2.38 -9.32
C GLN A 304 -5.02 2.57 -10.84
N ALA A 305 -4.64 3.76 -11.30
CA ALA A 305 -4.44 4.04 -12.72
C ALA A 305 -3.35 3.13 -13.32
N LEU A 306 -2.21 2.99 -12.64
CA LEU A 306 -1.11 2.11 -13.06
C LEU A 306 -1.52 0.64 -13.04
N LEU A 307 -2.26 0.19 -12.01
CA LEU A 307 -2.73 -1.18 -11.95
C LEU A 307 -3.65 -1.52 -13.13
N LEU A 308 -4.56 -0.61 -13.50
CA LEU A 308 -5.44 -0.78 -14.65
C LEU A 308 -4.67 -0.75 -15.97
N TYR A 309 -3.75 0.20 -16.12
CA TYR A 309 -2.86 0.26 -17.28
C TYR A 309 -2.06 -1.05 -17.42
N VAL A 310 -1.41 -1.51 -16.35
CA VAL A 310 -0.67 -2.77 -16.35
C VAL A 310 -1.59 -3.95 -16.63
N LYS A 311 -2.81 -3.99 -16.11
CA LYS A 311 -3.78 -5.06 -16.41
C LYS A 311 -4.18 -5.08 -17.90
N GLU A 312 -4.44 -3.92 -18.49
CA GLU A 312 -4.75 -3.81 -19.93
C GLU A 312 -3.58 -4.28 -20.79
N TYR A 313 -2.35 -3.86 -20.45
CA TYR A 313 -1.16 -4.27 -21.17
C TYR A 313 -0.80 -5.72 -20.92
N THR A 314 -0.95 -6.24 -19.70
CA THR A 314 -0.75 -7.67 -19.41
C THR A 314 -1.73 -8.50 -20.24
N THR A 315 -2.97 -8.06 -20.39
CA THR A 315 -3.95 -8.72 -21.26
C THR A 315 -3.50 -8.66 -22.74
N LYS A 316 -3.10 -7.48 -23.24
CA LYS A 316 -2.64 -7.30 -24.63
C LYS A 316 -1.35 -8.07 -24.96
N TYR A 317 -0.34 -8.03 -24.10
CA TYR A 317 0.92 -8.75 -24.29
C TYR A 317 0.76 -10.26 -24.12
N THR A 318 -0.10 -10.70 -23.20
CA THR A 318 -0.48 -12.13 -23.12
C THR A 318 -1.11 -12.58 -24.43
N ILE A 319 -2.05 -11.81 -24.99
CA ILE A 319 -2.64 -12.08 -26.32
C ILE A 319 -1.57 -12.15 -27.41
N MET A 320 -0.64 -11.19 -27.44
CA MET A 320 0.43 -11.14 -28.45
C MET A 320 1.39 -12.33 -28.35
N LEU A 321 1.76 -12.73 -27.13
CA LEU A 321 2.67 -13.85 -26.85
C LEU A 321 2.02 -15.19 -27.21
N PHE A 322 0.72 -15.37 -26.93
CA PHE A 322 -0.06 -16.53 -27.38
C PHE A 322 -0.18 -16.62 -28.90
N ILE A 323 -0.37 -15.48 -29.61
CA ILE A 323 -0.37 -15.46 -31.08
C ILE A 323 1.00 -15.88 -31.63
N LEU A 324 2.09 -15.42 -31.01
CA LEU A 324 3.46 -15.77 -31.39
C LEU A 324 3.74 -17.26 -31.17
N PHE A 325 3.36 -17.81 -30.01
CA PHE A 325 3.47 -19.24 -29.71
C PHE A 325 2.59 -20.11 -30.61
N GLY A 326 1.36 -19.67 -30.89
CA GLY A 326 0.45 -20.35 -31.81
C GLY A 326 0.99 -20.41 -33.24
N LYS A 327 1.61 -19.31 -33.72
CA LYS A 327 2.30 -19.28 -35.02
C LYS A 327 3.53 -20.19 -35.05
N LEU A 328 4.31 -20.24 -33.97
CA LEU A 328 5.47 -21.14 -33.85
C LEU A 328 5.07 -22.63 -33.84
N LEU A 329 3.98 -22.98 -33.15
CA LEU A 329 3.45 -24.34 -33.10
C LEU A 329 2.78 -24.76 -34.42
N ALA A 330 2.08 -23.83 -35.09
CA ALA A 330 1.51 -24.06 -36.42
C ALA A 330 2.60 -24.17 -37.51
N GLY A 331 3.69 -23.42 -37.37
CA GLY A 331 4.86 -23.51 -38.25
C GLY A 331 5.57 -24.87 -38.16
N LYS A 332 5.64 -25.48 -36.96
CA LYS A 332 6.20 -26.83 -36.79
C LYS A 332 5.32 -27.95 -37.38
N LYS A 333 4.00 -27.77 -37.46
CA LYS A 333 3.08 -28.76 -38.07
C LYS A 333 3.05 -28.75 -39.60
N LYS A 334 3.60 -27.73 -40.26
CA LYS A 334 3.67 -27.64 -41.74
C LYS A 334 4.95 -28.22 -42.34
N VAL A 335 5.87 -28.74 -41.52
CA VAL A 335 7.18 -29.27 -41.94
C VAL A 335 7.29 -30.79 -41.65
N GLN A 336 6.18 -31.46 -41.36
CA GLN A 336 6.10 -32.92 -41.28
C GLN A 336 5.25 -33.47 -42.41
#